data_AF-A0A8H9GU92-F1
#
_entry.id   AF-A0A8H9GU92-F1
#
_cell.length_a   1.000
_cell.length_b   1.000
_cell.length_c   1.000
_cell.angle_alpha   90.00
_cell.angle_beta   90.00
_cell.angle_gamma   90.00
#
_symmetry.space_group_name_H-M   'P 1'
#
loop_
_entity.id
_entity.type
_entity.pdbx_description
1 polymer ?
#
loop_
_entity_poly.entity_id
_entity_poly.type
_entity_poly.pdbx_seq_one_letter_code
_entity_poly.pdbx_strand_id
1 'polypeptide(L)'
;MSRAALTLLGLSLSSFAHAAPKDPIKFAVTLEQMRGHYDASLLNYRTGNLAMAAKHAKHPANELYAAVRSDLTPALQQKFLADYARINATLAAKKPYAEYLKVMTTFYADVDAALATLGATRTDPKFAAQVIAQILDNAEHEYEEGVQGGKVTNLAEYQDAIYYVARAQTWFDKNAKSFPQHQRDETSQALKDAAAVLNRKGDIQALEKAVDQAKEELSEISGVQQAAKSSSATYLANIDRLLATAKSHYAGGMAADAEEALIEAYLENFEYLESPLAQKDKALETKLEKTLREDLRALLKSKASAQKFSAAVDAALTDLKKARALLGE
;
A
#
# COMPACT_ATOMS: atom_id res chain seq x y z
N MET A 1 -7.70 62.98 35.80
CA MET A 1 -7.91 61.52 35.87
C MET A 1 -8.19 61.03 34.45
N SER A 2 -7.18 60.49 33.77
CA SER A 2 -7.28 60.01 32.38
C SER A 2 -7.52 58.50 32.39
N ARG A 3 -8.61 58.03 31.78
CA ARG A 3 -8.92 56.61 31.63
C ARG A 3 -8.22 56.08 30.37
N ALA A 4 -7.25 55.19 30.57
CA ALA A 4 -6.65 54.43 29.49
C ALA A 4 -7.64 53.37 29.00
N ALA A 5 -7.97 53.41 27.71
CA ALA A 5 -8.71 52.36 27.03
C ALA A 5 -7.75 51.22 26.67
N LEU A 6 -7.97 50.04 27.26
CA LEU A 6 -7.21 48.83 26.95
C LEU A 6 -7.87 48.14 25.76
N THR A 7 -7.29 48.28 24.58
CA THR A 7 -7.71 47.55 23.37
C THR A 7 -7.15 46.13 23.44
N LEU A 8 -7.99 45.14 23.74
CA LEU A 8 -7.61 43.73 23.59
C LEU A 8 -7.57 43.39 22.10
N LEU A 9 -6.37 43.22 21.55
CA LEU A 9 -6.16 42.58 20.25
C LEU A 9 -6.30 41.08 20.45
N GLY A 10 -7.44 40.50 20.05
CA GLY A 10 -7.60 39.06 19.97
C GLY A 10 -6.74 38.50 18.83
N LEU A 11 -5.67 37.77 19.15
CA LEU A 11 -5.02 36.90 18.17
C LEU A 11 -5.96 35.72 17.89
N SER A 12 -6.63 35.74 16.73
CA SER A 12 -7.21 34.52 16.17
C SER A 12 -6.06 33.63 15.69
N LEU A 13 -5.70 32.64 16.49
CA LEU A 13 -4.93 31.49 16.03
C LEU A 13 -5.79 30.72 15.04
N SER A 14 -5.65 31.03 13.76
CA SER A 14 -6.17 30.21 12.67
C SER A 14 -5.39 28.90 12.67
N SER A 15 -5.85 27.92 13.45
CA SER A 15 -5.47 26.52 13.26
C SER A 15 -5.95 26.14 11.86
N PHE A 16 -5.03 26.07 10.90
CA PHE A 16 -5.30 25.38 9.65
C PHE A 16 -5.55 23.92 10.00
N ALA A 17 -6.82 23.54 10.18
CA ALA A 17 -7.19 22.14 10.21
C ALA A 17 -6.74 21.54 8.88
N HIS A 18 -5.78 20.62 8.95
CA HIS A 18 -5.37 19.86 7.77
C HIS A 18 -6.60 19.12 7.24
N ALA A 19 -6.81 19.16 5.92
CA ALA A 19 -7.92 18.44 5.32
C ALA A 19 -7.82 16.95 5.66
N ALA A 20 -8.96 16.31 5.94
CA ALA A 20 -8.98 14.86 6.12
C ALA A 20 -8.43 14.17 4.86
N PRO A 21 -7.75 13.01 4.99
CA PRO A 21 -7.31 12.23 3.83
C PRO A 21 -8.45 12.03 2.84
N LYS A 22 -8.16 12.14 1.53
CA LYS A 22 -9.17 11.98 0.47
C LYS A 22 -9.88 10.62 0.57
N ASP A 23 -9.10 9.57 0.83
CA ASP A 23 -9.57 8.22 1.10
C ASP A 23 -8.95 7.72 2.42
N PRO A 24 -9.69 7.81 3.53
CA PRO A 24 -9.20 7.38 4.85
C PRO A 24 -8.75 5.91 4.92
N ILE A 25 -9.42 5.02 4.19
CA ILE A 25 -9.18 3.57 4.26
C ILE A 25 -7.88 3.28 3.52
N LYS A 26 -7.78 3.72 2.26
CA LYS A 26 -6.57 3.59 1.45
C LYS A 26 -5.37 4.22 2.15
N PHE A 27 -5.54 5.38 2.76
CA PHE A 27 -4.49 6.05 3.53
C PHE A 27 -3.97 5.16 4.67
N ALA A 28 -4.87 4.59 5.48
CA ALA A 28 -4.47 3.72 6.58
C ALA A 28 -3.84 2.40 6.10
N VAL A 29 -4.42 1.76 5.08
CA VAL A 29 -3.91 0.52 4.49
C VAL A 29 -2.51 0.71 3.93
N THR A 30 -2.30 1.77 3.14
CA THR A 30 -0.98 2.05 2.54
C THR A 30 0.09 2.31 3.61
N LEU A 31 -0.25 3.02 4.67
CA LEU A 31 0.66 3.24 5.81
C LEU A 31 1.00 1.93 6.55
N GLU A 32 0.06 1.00 6.63
CA GLU A 32 0.28 -0.31 7.24
C GLU A 32 1.07 -1.25 6.31
N GLN A 33 0.90 -1.17 4.99
CA GLN A 33 1.78 -1.85 4.03
C GLN A 33 3.23 -1.40 4.18
N MET A 34 3.46 -0.09 4.32
CA MET A 34 4.82 0.43 4.60
C MET A 34 5.43 -0.19 5.86
N ARG A 35 4.63 -0.37 6.92
CA ARG A 35 5.07 -1.04 8.14
C ARG A 35 5.37 -2.52 7.90
N GLY A 36 4.51 -3.21 7.14
CA GLY A 36 4.71 -4.61 6.76
C GLY A 36 6.05 -4.85 6.07
N HIS A 37 6.36 -4.08 5.03
CA HIS A 37 7.66 -4.14 4.36
C HIS A 37 8.83 -3.87 5.32
N TYR A 38 8.71 -2.88 6.22
CA TYR A 38 9.79 -2.62 7.16
C TYR A 38 9.94 -3.68 8.25
N ASP A 39 8.85 -4.35 8.65
CA ASP A 39 8.90 -5.52 9.52
C ASP A 39 9.62 -6.69 8.80
N ALA A 40 9.35 -6.91 7.50
CA ALA A 40 10.09 -7.86 6.65
C ALA A 40 11.57 -7.47 6.50
N SER A 41 11.84 -6.18 6.35
CA SER A 41 13.20 -5.65 6.27
C SER A 41 13.98 -5.90 7.57
N LEU A 42 13.37 -5.67 8.73
CA LEU A 42 13.96 -5.95 10.04
C LEU A 42 14.29 -7.43 10.22
N LEU A 43 13.40 -8.34 9.82
CA LEU A 43 13.65 -9.79 9.84
C LEU A 43 14.90 -10.14 9.03
N ASN A 44 14.96 -9.67 7.79
CA ASN A 44 16.07 -9.96 6.89
C ASN A 44 17.38 -9.34 7.38
N TYR A 45 17.33 -8.13 7.95
CA TYR A 45 18.50 -7.49 8.54
C TYR A 45 19.03 -8.29 9.73
N ARG A 46 18.14 -8.73 10.63
CA ARG A 46 18.48 -9.51 11.82
C ARG A 46 19.12 -10.86 11.46
N THR A 47 18.67 -11.47 10.37
CA THR A 47 19.16 -12.76 9.88
C THR A 47 20.37 -12.63 8.94
N GLY A 48 20.86 -11.41 8.70
CA GLY A 48 22.04 -11.14 7.87
C GLY A 48 21.77 -11.08 6.37
N ASN A 49 20.53 -11.25 5.92
CA ASN A 49 20.14 -11.11 4.52
C ASN A 49 19.93 -9.62 4.16
N LEU A 50 21.03 -8.87 4.10
CA LEU A 50 20.99 -7.42 3.85
C LEU A 50 20.44 -7.06 2.46
N ALA A 51 20.59 -7.94 1.47
CA ALA A 51 20.04 -7.73 0.13
C ALA A 51 18.50 -7.74 0.15
N MET A 52 17.90 -8.73 0.83
CA MET A 52 16.44 -8.79 0.99
C MET A 52 15.94 -7.68 1.91
N ALA A 53 16.68 -7.32 2.96
CA ALA A 53 16.36 -6.17 3.80
C ALA A 53 16.29 -4.88 2.96
N ALA A 54 17.24 -4.69 2.05
CA ALA A 54 17.24 -3.54 1.14
C ALA A 54 16.11 -3.60 0.09
N LYS A 55 15.75 -4.80 -0.42
CA LYS A 55 14.59 -4.96 -1.32
C LYS A 55 13.32 -4.44 -0.63
N HIS A 56 13.03 -4.97 0.55
CA HIS A 56 11.88 -4.56 1.36
C HIS A 56 11.88 -3.08 1.74
N ALA A 57 13.03 -2.54 2.14
CA ALA A 57 13.13 -1.13 2.48
C ALA A 57 12.94 -0.16 1.29
N LYS A 58 13.01 -0.66 0.05
CA LYS A 58 12.81 0.14 -1.17
C LYS A 58 11.34 0.47 -1.40
N HIS A 59 10.44 -0.46 -1.15
CA HIS A 59 9.01 -0.36 -1.50
C HIS A 59 8.31 0.85 -0.83
N PRO A 60 8.43 1.09 0.51
CA PRO A 60 7.73 2.20 1.15
C PRO A 60 8.07 3.58 0.57
N ALA A 61 9.35 3.86 0.34
CA ALA A 61 9.80 5.17 -0.11
C ALA A 61 9.56 5.41 -1.62
N ASN A 62 9.69 4.36 -2.44
CA ASN A 62 9.69 4.51 -3.89
C ASN A 62 8.33 4.26 -4.54
N GLU A 63 7.49 3.44 -3.91
CA GLU A 63 6.19 3.04 -4.45
C GLU A 63 5.06 3.64 -3.61
N LEU A 64 4.99 3.26 -2.33
CA LEU A 64 3.82 3.54 -1.50
C LEU A 64 3.74 5.01 -1.05
N TYR A 65 4.86 5.70 -0.84
CA TYR A 65 4.85 7.07 -0.31
C TYR A 65 4.09 8.05 -1.19
N ALA A 66 4.18 7.88 -2.52
CA ALA A 66 3.52 8.79 -3.43
C ALA A 66 1.99 8.70 -3.33
N ALA A 67 1.43 7.54 -2.98
CA ALA A 67 -0.01 7.34 -2.80
C ALA A 67 -0.58 8.04 -1.56
N VAL A 68 0.23 8.31 -0.53
CA VAL A 68 -0.23 8.94 0.73
C VAL A 68 0.30 10.36 0.93
N ARG A 69 1.30 10.80 0.13
CA ARG A 69 1.99 12.07 0.35
C ARG A 69 1.05 13.26 0.43
N SER A 70 0.05 13.33 -0.45
CA SER A 70 -0.91 14.46 -0.49
C SER A 70 -1.78 14.54 0.76
N ASP A 71 -2.03 13.40 1.41
CA ASP A 71 -2.87 13.32 2.61
C ASP A 71 -2.07 13.55 3.90
N LEU A 72 -0.74 13.50 3.85
CA LEU A 72 0.13 13.82 4.98
C LEU A 72 0.24 15.34 5.21
N THR A 73 0.31 15.75 6.47
CA THR A 73 0.66 17.14 6.82
C THR A 73 2.08 17.48 6.35
N PRO A 74 2.41 18.75 6.06
CA PRO A 74 3.75 19.14 5.63
C PRO A 74 4.86 18.70 6.60
N ALA A 75 4.59 18.72 7.91
CA ALA A 75 5.52 18.26 8.93
C ALA A 75 5.74 16.73 8.85
N LEU A 76 4.69 15.95 8.64
CA LEU A 76 4.80 14.50 8.46
C LEU A 76 5.51 14.14 7.15
N GLN A 77 5.26 14.87 6.07
CA GLN A 77 6.00 14.67 4.81
C GLN A 77 7.51 14.83 5.02
N GLN A 78 7.94 15.88 5.74
CA GLN A 78 9.37 16.08 6.05
C GLN A 78 9.94 14.95 6.92
N LYS A 79 9.16 14.48 7.90
CA LYS A 79 9.55 13.37 8.78
C LYS A 79 9.74 12.07 8.02
N PHE A 80 8.77 11.68 7.18
CA PHE A 80 8.85 10.48 6.35
C PHE A 80 10.08 10.50 5.44
N LEU A 81 10.34 11.63 4.76
CA LEU A 81 11.54 11.78 3.92
C LEU A 81 12.83 11.64 4.73
N ALA A 82 12.88 12.19 5.95
CA ALA A 82 14.03 12.06 6.83
C ALA A 82 14.20 10.62 7.35
N ASP A 83 13.10 9.91 7.64
CA ASP A 83 13.13 8.50 8.01
C ASP A 83 13.71 7.63 6.89
N TYR A 84 13.23 7.81 5.65
CA TYR A 84 13.75 7.08 4.49
C TYR A 84 15.24 7.32 4.29
N ALA A 85 15.70 8.57 4.43
CA ALA A 85 17.12 8.87 4.36
C ALA A 85 17.93 8.17 5.46
N ARG A 86 17.43 8.14 6.71
CA ARG A 86 18.08 7.45 7.84
C ARG A 86 18.11 5.94 7.66
N ILE A 87 16.99 5.34 7.23
CA ILE A 87 16.87 3.90 6.97
C ILE A 87 17.89 3.49 5.90
N ASN A 88 17.92 4.20 4.77
CA ASN A 88 18.85 3.93 3.67
C ASN A 88 20.32 4.11 4.08
N ALA A 89 20.64 5.17 4.84
CA ALA A 89 22.00 5.38 5.35
C ALA A 89 22.43 4.26 6.31
N THR A 90 21.53 3.79 7.17
CA THR A 90 21.80 2.72 8.14
C THR A 90 22.01 1.36 7.46
N LEU A 91 21.24 1.07 6.40
CA LEU A 91 21.44 -0.08 5.52
C LEU A 91 22.79 -0.02 4.81
N ALA A 92 23.09 1.10 4.13
CA ALA A 92 24.31 1.27 3.37
C ALA A 92 25.56 1.15 4.25
N ALA A 93 25.51 1.70 5.47
CA ALA A 93 26.60 1.64 6.44
C ALA A 93 26.65 0.31 7.22
N LYS A 94 25.70 -0.62 7.01
CA LYS A 94 25.61 -1.92 7.69
C LYS A 94 25.75 -1.80 9.22
N LYS A 95 25.06 -0.81 9.79
CA LYS A 95 25.09 -0.53 11.24
C LYS A 95 24.59 -1.74 12.05
N PRO A 96 24.92 -1.84 13.34
CA PRO A 96 24.35 -2.86 14.22
C PRO A 96 22.81 -2.90 14.14
N TYR A 97 22.24 -4.10 14.24
CA TYR A 97 20.77 -4.29 14.18
C TYR A 97 20.00 -3.39 15.16
N ALA A 98 20.55 -3.12 16.35
CA ALA A 98 19.92 -2.23 17.32
C ALA A 98 19.76 -0.78 16.79
N GLU A 99 20.72 -0.28 16.01
CA GLU A 99 20.60 1.02 15.35
C GLU A 99 19.55 0.99 14.24
N TYR A 100 19.50 -0.11 13.48
CA TYR A 100 18.50 -0.29 12.42
C TYR A 100 17.06 -0.37 12.98
N LEU A 101 16.86 -1.12 14.06
CA LEU A 101 15.60 -1.18 14.79
C LEU A 101 15.17 0.18 15.33
N LYS A 102 16.11 0.99 15.81
CA LYS A 102 15.83 2.33 16.32
C LYS A 102 15.33 3.28 15.22
N VAL A 103 15.93 3.24 14.02
CA VAL A 103 15.45 4.08 12.90
C VAL A 103 14.08 3.61 12.41
N MET A 104 13.82 2.30 12.36
CA MET A 104 12.49 1.77 12.02
C MET A 104 11.42 2.13 13.04
N THR A 105 11.75 2.05 14.33
CA THR A 105 10.83 2.44 15.42
C THR A 105 10.46 3.93 15.32
N THR A 106 11.38 4.77 14.86
CA THR A 106 11.09 6.20 14.61
C THR A 106 10.06 6.36 13.50
N PHE A 107 10.24 5.67 12.38
CA PHE A 107 9.26 5.65 11.29
C PHE A 107 7.89 5.14 11.76
N TYR A 108 7.85 4.08 12.59
CA TYR A 108 6.59 3.56 13.12
C TYR A 108 5.84 4.60 13.97
N ALA A 109 6.55 5.39 14.78
CA ALA A 109 5.93 6.48 15.53
C ALA A 109 5.38 7.58 14.61
N ASP A 110 6.08 7.91 13.52
CA ASP A 110 5.61 8.89 12.55
C ASP A 110 4.41 8.37 11.72
N VAL A 111 4.31 7.05 11.47
CA VAL A 111 3.08 6.41 10.96
C VAL A 111 1.93 6.50 11.99
N ASP A 112 2.19 6.29 13.28
CA ASP A 112 1.13 6.43 14.31
C ASP A 112 0.60 7.86 14.38
N ALA A 113 1.49 8.85 14.22
CA ALA A 113 1.13 10.26 14.13
C ALA A 113 0.34 10.57 12.86
N ALA A 114 0.68 9.96 11.72
CA ALA A 114 -0.09 10.07 10.49
C ALA A 114 -1.49 9.46 10.64
N LEU A 115 -1.62 8.25 11.20
CA LEU A 115 -2.93 7.65 11.48
C LEU A 115 -3.75 8.46 12.47
N ALA A 116 -3.13 9.19 13.40
CA ALA A 116 -3.84 10.04 14.35
C ALA A 116 -4.56 11.23 13.69
N THR A 117 -4.16 11.64 12.48
CA THR A 117 -4.84 12.73 11.75
C THR A 117 -6.25 12.37 11.29
N LEU A 118 -6.57 11.07 11.24
CA LEU A 118 -7.91 10.55 10.94
C LEU A 118 -8.94 10.89 12.05
N GLY A 119 -8.50 11.32 13.24
CA GLY A 119 -9.38 11.72 14.33
C GLY A 119 -10.37 10.61 14.72
N ALA A 120 -11.65 10.96 14.82
CA ALA A 120 -12.72 10.05 15.23
C ALA A 120 -12.91 8.86 14.27
N THR A 121 -12.62 9.03 12.98
CA THR A 121 -12.70 7.98 11.96
C THR A 121 -11.83 6.78 12.33
N ARG A 122 -10.65 7.01 12.91
CA ARG A 122 -9.71 5.93 13.30
C ARG A 122 -10.31 4.95 14.29
N THR A 123 -11.24 5.42 15.13
CA THR A 123 -11.86 4.63 16.20
C THR A 123 -13.20 4.02 15.82
N ASP A 124 -13.70 4.29 14.61
CA ASP A 124 -14.95 3.71 14.12
C ASP A 124 -14.74 2.20 13.83
N PRO A 125 -15.53 1.29 14.42
CA PRO A 125 -15.43 -0.14 14.12
C PRO A 125 -15.66 -0.45 12.64
N LYS A 126 -16.49 0.32 11.92
CA LYS A 126 -16.72 0.12 10.48
C LYS A 126 -15.46 0.41 9.68
N PHE A 127 -14.80 1.51 10.01
CA PHE A 127 -13.53 1.89 9.39
C PHE A 127 -12.45 0.85 9.67
N ALA A 128 -12.31 0.42 10.93
CA ALA A 128 -11.35 -0.62 11.29
C ALA A 128 -11.62 -1.93 10.54
N ALA A 129 -12.88 -2.32 10.39
CA ALA A 129 -13.25 -3.53 9.66
C ALA A 129 -12.85 -3.46 8.18
N GLN A 130 -13.06 -2.32 7.53
CA GLN A 130 -12.66 -2.10 6.13
C GLN A 130 -11.13 -2.10 5.96
N VAL A 131 -10.40 -1.46 6.88
CA VAL A 131 -8.92 -1.48 6.85
C VAL A 131 -8.38 -2.90 7.00
N ILE A 132 -8.92 -3.70 7.93
CA ILE A 132 -8.51 -5.10 8.11
C ILE A 132 -8.80 -5.90 6.84
N ALA A 133 -10.00 -5.77 6.27
CA ALA A 133 -10.39 -6.50 5.07
C ALA A 133 -9.47 -6.18 3.88
N GLN A 134 -9.10 -4.91 3.69
CA GLN A 134 -8.23 -4.51 2.57
C GLN A 134 -6.76 -4.90 2.80
N ILE A 135 -6.25 -4.89 4.04
CA ILE A 135 -4.91 -5.45 4.33
C ILE A 135 -4.87 -6.95 4.02
N LEU A 136 -5.93 -7.70 4.32
CA LEU A 136 -6.02 -9.13 4.01
C LEU A 136 -6.08 -9.41 2.51
N ASP A 137 -6.80 -8.57 1.75
CA ASP A 137 -6.84 -8.63 0.29
C ASP A 137 -5.43 -8.48 -0.31
N ASN A 138 -4.68 -7.49 0.18
CA ASN A 138 -3.28 -7.30 -0.23
C ASN A 138 -2.42 -8.50 0.19
N ALA A 139 -2.63 -9.07 1.39
CA ALA A 139 -1.87 -10.23 1.84
C ALA A 139 -2.10 -11.49 0.98
N GLU A 140 -3.33 -11.69 0.51
CA GLU A 140 -3.68 -12.76 -0.42
C GLU A 140 -2.93 -12.59 -1.75
N HIS A 141 -2.93 -11.36 -2.27
CA HIS A 141 -2.27 -11.02 -3.52
C HIS A 141 -0.75 -11.29 -3.48
N GLU A 142 -0.07 -10.77 -2.44
CA GLU A 142 1.36 -11.01 -2.20
C GLU A 142 1.66 -12.52 -2.04
N TYR A 143 0.74 -13.27 -1.43
CA TYR A 143 0.94 -14.70 -1.25
C TYR A 143 0.83 -15.47 -2.57
N GLU A 144 -0.08 -15.06 -3.46
CA GLU A 144 -0.26 -15.65 -4.79
C GLU A 144 1.02 -15.52 -5.63
N GLU A 145 1.70 -14.38 -5.54
CA GLU A 145 3.00 -14.15 -6.17
C GLU A 145 4.14 -14.88 -5.46
N GLY A 146 4.07 -14.90 -4.13
CA GLY A 146 5.07 -15.47 -3.26
C GLY A 146 5.15 -16.99 -3.32
N VAL A 147 4.01 -17.66 -3.48
CA VAL A 147 3.88 -19.12 -3.36
C VAL A 147 3.10 -19.70 -4.53
N GLN A 148 3.75 -20.59 -5.29
CA GLN A 148 3.13 -21.33 -6.37
C GLN A 148 3.29 -22.83 -6.14
N GLY A 149 2.18 -23.59 -6.21
CA GLY A 149 2.18 -25.05 -6.02
C GLY A 149 2.78 -25.49 -4.67
N GLY A 150 2.53 -24.71 -3.61
CA GLY A 150 3.04 -24.97 -2.26
C GLY A 150 4.54 -24.71 -2.07
N LYS A 151 5.20 -24.03 -3.02
CA LYS A 151 6.60 -23.66 -2.95
C LYS A 151 6.75 -22.14 -2.99
N VAL A 152 7.65 -21.61 -2.16
CA VAL A 152 8.01 -20.19 -2.23
C VAL A 152 8.81 -19.93 -3.51
N THR A 153 8.19 -19.22 -4.45
CA THR A 153 8.77 -18.80 -5.73
C THR A 153 9.29 -17.38 -5.69
N ASN A 154 8.65 -16.50 -4.91
CA ASN A 154 9.15 -15.17 -4.60
C ASN A 154 9.21 -14.98 -3.08
N LEU A 155 10.43 -15.00 -2.53
CA LEU A 155 10.64 -14.89 -1.08
C LEU A 155 10.20 -13.52 -0.53
N ALA A 156 10.28 -12.46 -1.33
CA ALA A 156 9.90 -11.13 -0.88
C ALA A 156 8.38 -11.05 -0.68
N GLU A 157 7.60 -11.37 -1.72
CA GLU A 157 6.14 -11.27 -1.65
C GLU A 157 5.57 -12.26 -0.61
N TYR A 158 6.18 -13.46 -0.47
CA TYR A 158 5.81 -14.37 0.63
C TYR A 158 6.03 -13.74 2.02
N GLN A 159 7.13 -12.99 2.21
CA GLN A 159 7.38 -12.28 3.46
C GLN A 159 6.41 -11.12 3.66
N ASP A 160 6.08 -10.37 2.60
CA ASP A 160 5.11 -9.28 2.68
C ASP A 160 3.72 -9.79 3.04
N ALA A 161 3.25 -10.89 2.43
CA ALA A 161 2.03 -11.58 2.82
C ALA A 161 1.99 -11.93 4.32
N ILE A 162 3.08 -12.48 4.86
CA ILE A 162 3.19 -12.81 6.29
C ILE A 162 3.00 -11.56 7.15
N TYR A 163 3.70 -10.48 6.81
CA TYR A 163 3.65 -9.28 7.61
C TYR A 163 2.34 -8.52 7.43
N TYR A 164 1.68 -8.58 6.27
CA TYR A 164 0.34 -8.01 6.07
C TYR A 164 -0.73 -8.73 6.89
N VAL A 165 -0.73 -10.07 6.95
CA VAL A 165 -1.60 -10.81 7.88
C VAL A 165 -1.33 -10.41 9.34
N ALA A 166 -0.06 -10.22 9.71
CA ALA A 166 0.29 -9.74 11.06
C ALA A 166 -0.17 -8.28 11.32
N ARG A 167 -0.13 -7.40 10.32
CA ARG A 167 -0.70 -6.04 10.41
C ARG A 167 -2.21 -6.09 10.59
N ALA A 168 -2.92 -6.91 9.81
CA ALA A 168 -4.35 -7.14 9.93
C ALA A 168 -4.72 -7.65 11.32
N GLN A 169 -3.99 -8.64 11.85
CA GLN A 169 -4.16 -9.14 13.22
C GLN A 169 -3.97 -8.02 14.26
N THR A 170 -2.95 -7.18 14.11
CA THR A 170 -2.71 -6.06 15.03
C THR A 170 -3.87 -5.04 15.03
N TRP A 171 -4.45 -4.76 13.86
CA TRP A 171 -5.63 -3.91 13.75
C TRP A 171 -6.87 -4.58 14.36
N PHE A 172 -7.06 -5.87 14.10
CA PHE A 172 -8.13 -6.65 14.70
C PHE A 172 -8.04 -6.64 16.23
N ASP A 173 -6.89 -6.96 16.82
CA ASP A 173 -6.72 -7.04 18.28
C ASP A 173 -7.02 -5.71 18.98
N LYS A 174 -6.65 -4.59 18.34
CA LYS A 174 -6.94 -3.24 18.86
C LYS A 174 -8.42 -2.90 18.83
N ASN A 175 -9.19 -3.45 17.89
CA ASN A 175 -10.59 -3.11 17.65
C ASN A 175 -11.56 -4.23 18.04
N ALA A 176 -11.09 -5.42 18.40
CA ALA A 176 -11.94 -6.59 18.65
C ALA A 176 -13.04 -6.32 19.67
N LYS A 177 -12.79 -5.49 20.68
CA LYS A 177 -13.78 -5.14 21.71
C LYS A 177 -14.95 -4.31 21.20
N SER A 178 -14.80 -3.59 20.09
CA SER A 178 -15.88 -2.81 19.47
C SER A 178 -16.66 -3.60 18.42
N PHE A 179 -16.24 -4.83 18.11
CA PHE A 179 -16.93 -5.71 17.17
C PHE A 179 -17.98 -6.57 17.86
N PRO A 180 -19.11 -6.88 17.20
CA PRO A 180 -20.08 -7.82 17.75
C PRO A 180 -19.45 -9.21 17.91
N GLN A 181 -19.91 -9.96 18.92
CA GLN A 181 -19.23 -11.17 19.37
C GLN A 181 -19.06 -12.23 18.27
N HIS A 182 -20.11 -12.48 17.48
CA HIS A 182 -20.05 -13.49 16.43
C HIS A 182 -18.98 -13.14 15.38
N GLN A 183 -19.08 -11.95 14.78
CA GLN A 183 -18.13 -11.48 13.76
C GLN A 183 -16.71 -11.41 14.31
N ARG A 184 -16.54 -11.00 15.57
CA ARG A 184 -15.23 -11.01 16.24
C ARG A 184 -14.65 -12.42 16.32
N ASP A 185 -15.42 -13.37 16.82
CA ASP A 185 -14.91 -14.72 17.09
C ASP A 185 -14.59 -15.46 15.77
N GLU A 186 -15.44 -15.30 14.75
CA GLU A 186 -15.23 -15.84 13.39
C GLU A 186 -14.06 -15.18 12.68
N THR A 187 -13.96 -13.83 12.70
CA THR A 187 -12.79 -13.11 12.14
C THR A 187 -11.49 -13.54 12.83
N SER A 188 -11.50 -13.72 14.16
CA SER A 188 -10.33 -14.19 14.90
C SER A 188 -9.90 -15.59 14.47
N GLN A 189 -10.86 -16.49 14.19
CA GLN A 189 -10.57 -17.83 13.71
C GLN A 189 -10.01 -17.80 12.28
N ALA A 190 -10.65 -17.03 11.39
CA ALA A 190 -10.22 -16.86 10.01
C ALA A 190 -8.78 -16.28 9.91
N LEU A 191 -8.43 -15.30 10.74
CA LEU A 191 -7.06 -14.76 10.82
C LEU A 191 -6.04 -15.81 11.27
N LYS A 192 -6.39 -16.68 12.24
CA LYS A 192 -5.52 -17.79 12.67
C LYS A 192 -5.34 -18.81 11.53
N ASP A 193 -6.40 -19.09 10.80
CA ASP A 193 -6.36 -20.03 9.68
C ASP A 193 -5.52 -19.49 8.53
N ALA A 194 -5.65 -18.20 8.18
CA ALA A 194 -4.79 -17.52 7.22
C ALA A 194 -3.31 -17.61 7.65
N ALA A 195 -2.99 -17.24 8.90
CA ALA A 195 -1.63 -17.34 9.42
C ALA A 195 -1.09 -18.79 9.40
N ALA A 196 -1.94 -19.79 9.67
CA ALA A 196 -1.57 -21.20 9.60
C ALA A 196 -1.25 -21.63 8.16
N VAL A 197 -2.02 -21.16 7.17
CA VAL A 197 -1.77 -21.40 5.74
C VAL A 197 -0.41 -20.84 5.34
N LEU A 198 -0.12 -19.57 5.68
CA LEU A 198 1.16 -18.94 5.37
C LEU A 198 2.35 -19.67 6.00
N ASN A 199 2.22 -20.07 7.27
CA ASN A 199 3.29 -20.77 7.99
C ASN A 199 3.64 -22.12 7.34
N ARG A 200 2.62 -22.88 6.92
CA ARG A 200 2.80 -24.18 6.26
C ARG A 200 3.08 -24.07 4.75
N LYS A 201 3.08 -22.86 4.18
CA LYS A 201 3.18 -22.61 2.72
C LYS A 201 2.09 -23.41 1.98
N GLY A 202 0.88 -23.35 2.53
CA GLY A 202 -0.28 -24.08 2.00
C GLY A 202 -0.73 -23.55 0.64
N ASP A 203 -1.72 -24.23 0.08
CA ASP A 203 -2.36 -23.82 -1.18
C ASP A 203 -2.99 -22.42 -1.07
N ILE A 204 -2.92 -21.63 -2.14
CA ILE A 204 -3.56 -20.32 -2.25
C ILE A 204 -5.06 -20.41 -1.99
N GLN A 205 -5.73 -21.46 -2.47
CA GLN A 205 -7.17 -21.66 -2.25
C GLN A 205 -7.54 -21.77 -0.75
N ALA A 206 -6.62 -22.30 0.07
CA ALA A 206 -6.84 -22.37 1.51
C ALA A 206 -6.67 -20.99 2.18
N LEU A 207 -5.80 -20.13 1.63
CA LEU A 207 -5.66 -18.75 2.08
C LEU A 207 -6.87 -17.93 1.66
N GLU A 208 -7.26 -17.98 0.37
CA GLU A 208 -8.43 -17.30 -0.18
C GLU A 208 -9.67 -17.62 0.66
N LYS A 209 -9.91 -18.90 0.98
CA LYS A 209 -11.03 -19.28 1.83
C LYS A 209 -10.99 -18.62 3.22
N ALA A 210 -9.82 -18.56 3.85
CA ALA A 210 -9.68 -17.95 5.17
C ALA A 210 -9.85 -16.42 5.10
N VAL A 211 -9.30 -15.79 4.06
CA VAL A 211 -9.43 -14.35 3.81
C VAL A 211 -10.88 -13.98 3.49
N ASP A 212 -11.56 -14.73 2.63
CA ASP A 212 -12.97 -14.52 2.28
C ASP A 212 -13.87 -14.64 3.50
N GLN A 213 -13.66 -15.65 4.36
CA GLN A 213 -14.41 -15.78 5.62
C GLN A 213 -14.19 -14.57 6.52
N ALA A 214 -12.94 -14.13 6.71
CA ALA A 214 -12.66 -12.92 7.50
C ALA A 214 -13.36 -11.69 6.90
N LYS A 215 -13.25 -11.50 5.58
CA LYS A 215 -13.83 -10.34 4.90
C LYS A 215 -15.37 -10.37 4.93
N GLU A 216 -16.01 -11.55 4.91
CA GLU A 216 -17.46 -11.70 5.03
C GLU A 216 -17.94 -11.14 6.37
N GLU A 217 -17.36 -11.60 7.47
CA GLU A 217 -17.65 -11.12 8.83
C GLU A 217 -17.40 -9.62 9.00
N LEU A 218 -16.27 -9.12 8.46
CA LEU A 218 -15.91 -7.70 8.48
C LEU A 218 -16.88 -6.85 7.64
N SER A 219 -17.45 -7.40 6.58
CA SER A 219 -18.46 -6.72 5.75
C SER A 219 -19.77 -6.52 6.50
N GLU A 220 -20.16 -7.47 7.36
CA GLU A 220 -21.34 -7.33 8.23
C GLU A 220 -21.13 -6.24 9.29
N ILE A 221 -19.91 -6.08 9.80
CA ILE A 221 -19.56 -4.98 10.73
C ILE A 221 -19.64 -3.63 10.01
N SER A 222 -18.99 -3.51 8.85
CA SER A 222 -18.90 -2.25 8.12
C SER A 222 -20.21 -1.83 7.46
N GLY A 223 -21.08 -2.80 7.14
CA GLY A 223 -22.29 -2.61 6.34
C GLY A 223 -21.98 -2.32 4.86
N VAL A 224 -20.74 -2.54 4.44
CA VAL A 224 -20.32 -2.41 3.05
C VAL A 224 -20.12 -3.81 2.50
N GLN A 225 -20.98 -4.18 1.55
CA GLN A 225 -20.82 -5.43 0.82
C GLN A 225 -19.45 -5.42 0.15
N GLN A 226 -18.72 -6.54 0.26
CA GLN A 226 -17.50 -6.67 -0.51
C GLN A 226 -17.83 -6.53 -2.00
N ALA A 227 -17.05 -5.70 -2.68
CA ALA A 227 -17.02 -5.76 -4.13
C ALA A 227 -16.53 -7.16 -4.51
N ALA A 228 -17.19 -7.78 -5.49
CA ALA A 228 -16.67 -9.01 -6.08
C ALA A 228 -15.24 -8.74 -6.58
N LYS A 229 -14.34 -9.72 -6.40
CA LYS A 229 -12.99 -9.69 -6.97
C LYS A 229 -13.11 -9.29 -8.45
N SER A 230 -12.45 -8.20 -8.84
CA SER A 230 -12.61 -7.67 -10.19
C SER A 230 -12.02 -8.64 -11.20
N SER A 231 -12.62 -8.74 -12.39
CA SER A 231 -12.07 -9.61 -13.45
C SER A 231 -10.79 -9.00 -14.04
N SER A 232 -9.95 -9.83 -14.66
CA SER A 232 -8.78 -9.34 -15.39
C SER A 232 -9.18 -8.33 -16.48
N ALA A 233 -10.31 -8.53 -17.16
CA ALA A 233 -10.89 -7.54 -18.08
C ALA A 233 -11.10 -6.17 -17.43
N THR A 234 -11.68 -6.12 -16.22
CA THR A 234 -11.95 -4.87 -15.50
C THR A 234 -10.65 -4.16 -15.13
N TYR A 235 -9.67 -4.86 -14.56
CA TYR A 235 -8.38 -4.27 -14.24
C TYR A 235 -7.68 -3.72 -15.49
N LEU A 236 -7.64 -4.49 -16.59
CA LEU A 236 -7.06 -4.02 -17.85
C LEU A 236 -7.76 -2.78 -18.41
N ALA A 237 -9.10 -2.73 -18.34
CA ALA A 237 -9.86 -1.57 -18.80
C ALA A 237 -9.60 -0.32 -17.94
N ASN A 238 -9.46 -0.49 -16.63
CA ASN A 238 -9.09 0.59 -15.72
C ASN A 238 -7.68 1.11 -16.01
N ILE A 239 -6.71 0.21 -16.22
CA ILE A 239 -5.34 0.59 -16.58
C ILE A 239 -5.33 1.40 -17.88
N ASP A 240 -6.04 0.95 -18.93
CA ASP A 240 -6.14 1.68 -20.19
C ASP A 240 -6.65 3.12 -19.98
N ARG A 241 -7.72 3.27 -19.17
CA ARG A 241 -8.30 4.57 -18.82
C ARG A 241 -7.32 5.44 -18.03
N LEU A 242 -6.67 4.89 -17.02
CA LEU A 242 -5.74 5.62 -16.15
C LEU A 242 -4.49 6.07 -16.91
N LEU A 243 -3.96 5.23 -17.79
CA LEU A 243 -2.85 5.59 -18.68
C LEU A 243 -3.25 6.71 -19.66
N ALA A 244 -4.46 6.67 -20.20
CA ALA A 244 -4.97 7.78 -21.03
C ALA A 244 -5.14 9.09 -20.22
N THR A 245 -5.64 9.00 -18.98
CA THR A 245 -5.73 10.14 -18.05
C THR A 245 -4.34 10.71 -17.74
N ALA A 246 -3.36 9.86 -17.44
CA ALA A 246 -1.98 10.29 -17.16
C ALA A 246 -1.38 11.07 -18.35
N LYS A 247 -1.62 10.61 -19.60
CA LYS A 247 -1.21 11.33 -20.81
C LYS A 247 -1.86 12.73 -20.88
N SER A 248 -3.17 12.80 -20.65
CA SER A 248 -3.92 14.06 -20.69
C SER A 248 -3.43 15.05 -19.63
N HIS A 249 -3.29 14.59 -18.38
CA HIS A 249 -2.79 15.39 -17.27
C HIS A 249 -1.38 15.94 -17.56
N TYR A 250 -0.47 15.08 -18.01
CA TYR A 250 0.90 15.51 -18.26
C TYR A 250 1.01 16.50 -19.43
N ALA A 251 0.24 16.31 -20.50
CA ALA A 251 0.15 17.27 -21.60
C ALA A 251 -0.42 18.62 -21.14
N GLY A 252 -1.32 18.62 -20.17
CA GLY A 252 -1.87 19.82 -19.53
C GLY A 252 -0.97 20.47 -18.46
N GLY A 253 0.25 19.97 -18.25
CA GLY A 253 1.17 20.47 -17.23
C GLY A 253 0.86 20.00 -15.80
N MET A 254 -0.13 19.11 -15.62
CA MET A 254 -0.56 18.55 -14.35
C MET A 254 0.25 17.29 -14.00
N ALA A 255 1.55 17.47 -13.74
CA ALA A 255 2.46 16.35 -13.53
C ALA A 255 2.15 15.53 -12.26
N ALA A 256 1.61 16.17 -11.21
CA ALA A 256 1.22 15.48 -9.99
C ALA A 256 0.00 14.57 -10.23
N ASP A 257 -1.02 15.07 -10.92
CA ASP A 257 -2.22 14.30 -11.25
C ASP A 257 -1.93 13.19 -12.27
N ALA A 258 -0.92 13.39 -13.13
CA ALA A 258 -0.41 12.32 -13.99
C ALA A 258 0.28 11.22 -13.18
N GLU A 259 1.06 11.58 -12.15
CA GLU A 259 1.70 10.60 -11.28
C GLU A 259 0.67 9.83 -10.44
N GLU A 260 -0.37 10.49 -9.93
CA GLU A 260 -1.49 9.85 -9.19
C GLU A 260 -2.18 8.79 -10.06
N ALA A 261 -2.50 9.11 -11.32
CA ALA A 261 -3.10 8.15 -12.25
C ALA A 261 -2.19 6.95 -12.57
N LEU A 262 -0.86 7.15 -12.67
CA LEU A 262 0.08 6.03 -12.87
C LEU A 262 0.18 5.13 -11.63
N ILE A 263 0.14 5.72 -10.44
CA ILE A 263 0.17 4.98 -9.17
C ILE A 263 -1.08 4.11 -9.05
N GLU A 264 -2.26 4.67 -9.34
CA GLU A 264 -3.53 3.92 -9.36
C GLU A 264 -3.51 2.81 -10.41
N ALA A 265 -2.96 3.08 -11.60
CA ALA A 265 -2.86 2.06 -12.65
C ALA A 265 -2.00 0.86 -12.23
N TYR A 266 -0.97 1.09 -11.42
CA TYR A 266 -0.13 0.02 -10.90
C TYR A 266 -0.72 -0.63 -9.64
N LEU A 267 -0.74 0.10 -8.52
CA LEU A 267 -1.06 -0.42 -7.19
C LEU A 267 -2.50 -0.95 -7.06
N GLU A 268 -3.45 -0.36 -7.79
CA GLU A 268 -4.87 -0.75 -7.65
C GLU A 268 -5.35 -1.67 -8.77
N ASN A 269 -4.52 -1.93 -9.77
CA ASN A 269 -4.97 -2.67 -10.94
C ASN A 269 -3.94 -3.65 -11.48
N PHE A 270 -2.73 -3.20 -11.83
CA PHE A 270 -1.77 -4.09 -12.48
C PHE A 270 -1.20 -5.15 -11.53
N GLU A 271 -1.02 -4.83 -10.24
CA GLU A 271 -0.61 -5.80 -9.21
C GLU A 271 -1.47 -7.07 -9.32
N TYR A 272 -2.80 -6.95 -9.28
CA TYR A 272 -3.75 -8.08 -9.43
C TYR A 272 -3.64 -8.88 -10.75
N LEU A 273 -2.89 -8.39 -11.73
CA LEU A 273 -2.64 -9.07 -13.01
C LEU A 273 -1.27 -9.75 -13.07
N GLU A 274 -0.37 -9.51 -12.12
CA GLU A 274 1.01 -10.03 -12.13
C GLU A 274 1.02 -11.56 -12.11
N SER A 275 0.43 -12.19 -11.09
CA SER A 275 0.33 -13.67 -11.02
C SER A 275 -0.32 -14.30 -12.26
N PRO A 276 -1.57 -13.95 -12.65
CA PRO A 276 -2.22 -14.61 -13.78
C PRO A 276 -1.48 -14.38 -15.11
N LEU A 277 -0.85 -13.21 -15.30
CA LEU A 277 -0.05 -12.95 -16.50
C LEU A 277 1.29 -13.69 -16.45
N ALA A 278 1.97 -13.75 -15.31
CA ALA A 278 3.23 -14.47 -15.14
C ALA A 278 3.12 -15.96 -15.46
N GLN A 279 1.97 -16.57 -15.15
CA GLN A 279 1.66 -17.96 -15.51
C GLN A 279 1.56 -18.19 -17.02
N LYS A 280 1.24 -17.16 -17.80
CA LYS A 280 1.15 -17.22 -19.27
C LYS A 280 2.43 -16.76 -19.96
N ASP A 281 3.00 -15.66 -19.49
CA ASP A 281 4.21 -15.03 -20.01
C ASP A 281 4.89 -14.17 -18.94
N LYS A 282 5.81 -14.77 -18.17
CA LYS A 282 6.60 -14.09 -17.14
C LYS A 282 7.45 -12.94 -17.69
N ALA A 283 7.93 -13.03 -18.93
CA ALA A 283 8.77 -11.98 -19.50
C ALA A 283 7.95 -10.72 -19.81
N LEU A 284 6.72 -10.89 -20.31
CA LEU A 284 5.80 -9.78 -20.55
C LEU A 284 5.33 -9.16 -19.24
N GLU A 285 4.98 -9.97 -18.25
CA GLU A 285 4.59 -9.50 -16.91
C GLU A 285 5.68 -8.60 -16.31
N THR A 286 6.91 -9.11 -16.17
CA THR A 286 8.01 -8.36 -15.53
C THR A 286 8.34 -7.07 -16.31
N LYS A 287 8.15 -7.08 -17.64
CA LYS A 287 8.30 -5.87 -18.46
C LYS A 287 7.23 -4.84 -18.13
N LEU A 288 5.97 -5.25 -18.04
CA LEU A 288 4.84 -4.37 -17.74
C LEU A 288 4.92 -3.84 -16.31
N GLU A 289 5.24 -4.69 -15.34
CA GLU A 289 5.48 -4.33 -13.93
C GLU A 289 6.49 -3.17 -13.86
N LYS A 290 7.69 -3.39 -14.40
CA LYS A 290 8.73 -2.35 -14.41
C LYS A 290 8.30 -1.08 -15.14
N THR A 291 7.56 -1.22 -16.24
CA THR A 291 7.11 -0.07 -17.04
C THR A 291 6.13 0.80 -16.25
N LEU A 292 5.11 0.19 -15.66
CA LEU A 292 4.03 0.87 -14.95
C LEU A 292 4.50 1.38 -13.59
N ARG A 293 5.27 0.57 -12.84
CA ARG A 293 5.77 0.90 -11.50
C ARG A 293 6.89 1.92 -11.52
N GLU A 294 7.85 1.79 -12.44
CA GLU A 294 9.11 2.55 -12.39
C GLU A 294 9.28 3.50 -13.58
N ASP A 295 9.25 2.98 -14.81
CA ASP A 295 9.77 3.71 -15.99
C ASP A 295 8.91 4.93 -16.34
N LEU A 296 7.58 4.81 -16.34
CA LEU A 296 6.70 5.94 -16.62
C LEU A 296 6.82 7.05 -15.56
N ARG A 297 6.96 6.67 -14.28
CA ARG A 297 7.15 7.63 -13.19
C ARG A 297 8.52 8.30 -13.25
N ALA A 298 9.56 7.59 -13.69
CA ALA A 298 10.88 8.17 -13.91
C ALA A 298 10.84 9.27 -15.01
N LEU A 299 10.02 9.10 -16.05
CA LEU A 299 9.82 10.14 -17.07
C LEU A 299 9.17 11.41 -16.50
N LEU A 300 8.19 11.28 -15.61
CA LEU A 300 7.59 12.43 -14.91
C LEU A 300 8.62 13.14 -14.02
N LYS A 301 9.37 12.38 -13.21
CA LYS A 301 10.40 12.91 -12.30
C LYS A 301 11.52 13.64 -13.06
N SER A 302 11.92 13.10 -14.21
CA SER A 302 12.94 13.71 -15.08
C SER A 302 12.40 14.85 -15.96
N LYS A 303 11.11 15.18 -15.85
CA LYS A 303 10.44 16.22 -16.65
C LYS A 303 10.63 16.02 -18.15
N ALA A 304 10.49 14.77 -18.62
CA ALA A 304 10.55 14.43 -20.03
C ALA A 304 9.52 15.24 -20.85
N SER A 305 9.74 15.45 -22.16
CA SER A 305 8.74 16.13 -22.99
C SER A 305 7.41 15.36 -23.01
N ALA A 306 6.28 16.08 -23.12
CA ALA A 306 4.95 15.47 -23.19
C ALA A 306 4.86 14.45 -24.34
N GLN A 307 5.52 14.72 -25.47
CA GLN A 307 5.61 13.77 -26.59
C GLN A 307 6.35 12.48 -26.21
N LYS A 308 7.49 12.58 -25.53
CA LYS A 308 8.26 11.40 -25.08
C LYS A 308 7.47 10.58 -24.06
N PHE A 309 6.80 11.24 -23.12
CA PHE A 309 5.92 10.57 -22.16
C PHE A 309 4.76 9.87 -22.84
N SER A 310 4.05 10.56 -23.76
CA SER A 310 2.96 9.97 -24.55
C SER A 310 3.41 8.72 -25.29
N ALA A 311 4.55 8.76 -25.97
CA ALA A 311 5.07 7.62 -26.72
C ALA A 311 5.39 6.42 -25.82
N ALA A 312 5.91 6.65 -24.61
CA ALA A 312 6.16 5.60 -23.64
C ALA A 312 4.86 4.96 -23.13
N VAL A 313 3.82 5.76 -22.88
CA VAL A 313 2.49 5.25 -22.51
C VAL A 313 1.88 4.45 -23.66
N ASP A 314 2.01 4.91 -24.91
CA ASP A 314 1.50 4.17 -26.09
C ASP A 314 2.19 2.81 -26.27
N ALA A 315 3.49 2.72 -25.93
CA ALA A 315 4.20 1.46 -25.89
C ALA A 315 3.66 0.53 -24.78
N ALA A 316 3.41 1.06 -23.59
CA ALA A 316 2.81 0.29 -22.48
C ALA A 316 1.42 -0.24 -22.86
N LEU A 317 0.56 0.58 -23.46
CA LEU A 317 -0.76 0.17 -23.97
C LEU A 317 -0.66 -0.94 -25.03
N THR A 318 0.38 -0.93 -25.85
CA THR A 318 0.62 -1.99 -26.84
C THR A 318 0.98 -3.32 -26.16
N ASP A 319 1.76 -3.30 -25.10
CA ASP A 319 2.09 -4.50 -24.33
C ASP A 319 0.88 -4.99 -23.51
N LEU A 320 0.07 -4.09 -22.94
CA LEU A 320 -1.18 -4.43 -22.26
C LEU A 320 -2.19 -5.10 -23.20
N LYS A 321 -2.22 -4.72 -24.48
CA LYS A 321 -3.03 -5.43 -25.49
C LYS A 321 -2.61 -6.89 -25.67
N LYS A 322 -1.31 -7.20 -25.54
CA LYS A 322 -0.83 -8.59 -25.58
C LYS A 322 -1.23 -9.33 -24.31
N ALA A 323 -1.09 -8.68 -23.15
CA ALA A 323 -1.52 -9.25 -21.87
C ALA A 323 -3.02 -9.61 -21.90
N ARG A 324 -3.86 -8.70 -22.41
CA ARG A 324 -5.30 -8.93 -22.64
C ARG A 324 -5.56 -10.22 -23.44
N ALA A 325 -4.89 -10.38 -24.58
CA ALA A 325 -5.03 -11.57 -25.42
C ALA A 325 -4.56 -12.87 -24.74
N LEU A 326 -3.51 -12.82 -23.93
CA LEU A 326 -2.99 -13.98 -23.19
C LEU A 326 -3.90 -14.41 -22.03
N LEU A 327 -4.56 -13.44 -21.41
CA LEU A 327 -5.53 -13.66 -20.33
C LEU A 327 -6.91 -14.07 -20.85
N GLY A 328 -7.15 -13.95 -22.17
CA GLY A 328 -8.41 -14.34 -22.81
C GLY A 328 -9.51 -13.28 -22.73
N GLU A 329 -9.12 -12.01 -22.62
CA GLU A 329 -9.99 -10.85 -22.42
C GLU A 329 -10.12 -9.95 -23.68
#